data_AF-A0A1C3XDS4-F1
#
_entry.id   AF-A0A1C3XDS4-F1
#
_cell.length_a   1.000
_cell.length_b   1.000
_cell.length_c   1.000
_cell.angle_alpha   90.00
_cell.angle_beta   90.00
_cell.angle_gamma   90.00
#
_symmetry.space_group_name_H-M   'P 1'
#
loop_
_entity.id
_entity.type
_entity.pdbx_description
1 polymer ?
#
loop_
_entity_poly.entity_id
_entity_poly.type
_entity_poly.pdbx_seq_one_letter_code
_entity_poly.pdbx_strand_id
1 'polypeptide(L)'
;MTSIISSLTVNQIKSLTTTTIASLTTSDVAAMSTTQVKALSSSQIAALGTDDIATLTTDQISAVSASAIKGLNLSQLAVLDSTKIEILSTEQVAALSAAQIGGFGSSQAGALTSSQVRVLNSAQIGALSTADIAGFSTADIAAISTAALAGLSTANVAVLSSDQAAALTTAQVAALKTTQLHALTSTQVGALTTAQVSTLNATQV
;
A
#
# COMPACT_ATOMS: atom_id res chain seq x y z
N MET A 1 0.39 -25.92 25.43
CA MET A 1 0.95 -27.03 24.61
C MET A 1 1.86 -26.40 23.59
N THR A 2 3.04 -26.98 23.32
CA THR A 2 3.93 -26.50 22.26
C THR A 2 3.27 -26.75 20.90
N SER A 3 3.21 -25.73 20.03
CA SER A 3 2.66 -25.90 18.69
C SER A 3 3.46 -26.96 17.91
N ILE A 4 2.76 -27.85 17.21
CA ILE A 4 3.40 -28.81 16.29
C ILE A 4 3.56 -28.25 14.88
N ILE A 5 3.00 -27.06 14.58
CA ILE A 5 2.97 -26.50 13.22
C ILE A 5 4.38 -26.38 12.65
N SER A 6 5.36 -26.02 13.48
CA SER A 6 6.76 -25.80 13.09
C SER A 6 7.45 -27.09 12.62
N SER A 7 6.92 -28.26 12.97
CA SER A 7 7.41 -29.56 12.49
C SER A 7 6.83 -29.99 11.14
N LEU A 8 5.76 -29.34 10.67
CA LEU A 8 5.15 -29.64 9.38
C LEU A 8 6.04 -29.16 8.22
N THR A 9 6.18 -30.01 7.20
CA THR A 9 6.84 -29.62 5.96
C THR A 9 6.04 -28.57 5.19
N VAL A 10 6.72 -27.85 4.31
CA VAL A 10 6.10 -26.87 3.40
C VAL A 10 4.96 -27.49 2.57
N ASN A 11 5.09 -28.75 2.15
CA ASN A 11 4.06 -29.44 1.38
C ASN A 11 2.84 -29.79 2.25
N GLN A 12 3.06 -30.15 3.51
CA GLN A 12 1.97 -30.38 4.45
C GLN A 12 1.20 -29.08 4.72
N ILE A 13 1.89 -27.96 4.93
CA ILE A 13 1.26 -26.63 5.09
C ILE A 13 0.42 -26.26 3.85
N LYS A 14 0.97 -26.44 2.65
CA LYS A 14 0.23 -26.20 1.40
C LYS A 14 -1.04 -27.04 1.26
N SER A 15 -1.03 -28.26 1.79
CA SER A 15 -2.18 -29.17 1.71
C SER A 15 -3.27 -28.89 2.75
N LEU A 16 -3.01 -28.03 3.75
CA LEU A 16 -4.01 -27.69 4.77
C LEU A 16 -5.21 -26.97 4.13
N THR A 17 -6.41 -27.44 4.44
CA THR A 17 -7.64 -26.77 3.99
C THR A 17 -7.83 -25.43 4.70
N THR A 18 -8.62 -24.53 4.12
CA THR A 18 -8.98 -23.26 4.78
C THR A 18 -9.71 -23.49 6.11
N THR A 19 -10.53 -24.54 6.21
CA THR A 19 -11.16 -24.95 7.48
C THR A 19 -10.13 -25.34 8.53
N THR A 20 -9.08 -26.07 8.14
CA THR A 20 -7.99 -26.42 9.06
C THR A 20 -7.21 -25.20 9.50
N ILE A 21 -6.88 -24.29 8.56
CA ILE A 21 -6.20 -23.03 8.88
C ILE A 21 -7.03 -22.18 9.86
N ALA A 22 -8.34 -22.04 9.63
CA ALA A 22 -9.24 -21.30 10.52
C ALA A 22 -9.41 -21.94 11.91
N SER A 23 -9.04 -23.21 12.08
CA SER A 23 -9.08 -23.93 13.37
C SER A 23 -7.76 -23.88 14.14
N LEU A 24 -6.69 -23.34 13.55
CA LEU A 24 -5.41 -23.15 14.24
C LEU A 24 -5.58 -22.14 15.38
N THR A 25 -4.83 -22.34 16.45
CA THR A 25 -4.75 -21.32 17.51
C THR A 25 -3.82 -20.19 17.09
N THR A 26 -3.98 -19.00 17.67
CA THR A 26 -3.05 -17.87 17.47
C THR A 26 -1.59 -18.26 17.80
N SER A 27 -1.39 -19.14 18.78
CA SER A 27 -0.07 -19.68 19.12
C SER A 27 0.48 -20.61 18.05
N ASP A 28 -0.37 -21.34 17.33
CA ASP A 28 0.07 -22.13 16.18
C ASP A 28 0.49 -21.18 15.04
N VAL A 29 -0.32 -20.20 14.70
CA VAL A 29 0.02 -19.26 13.62
C VAL A 29 1.32 -18.50 13.92
N ALA A 30 1.48 -18.01 15.15
CA ALA A 30 2.71 -17.35 15.59
C ALA A 30 3.95 -18.26 15.52
N ALA A 31 3.79 -19.57 15.68
CA ALA A 31 4.89 -20.54 15.64
C ALA A 31 5.30 -20.96 14.21
N MET A 32 4.61 -20.51 13.16
CA MET A 32 4.96 -20.83 11.79
C MET A 32 6.31 -20.20 11.39
N SER A 33 7.19 -20.97 10.75
CA SER A 33 8.41 -20.40 10.15
C SER A 33 8.08 -19.53 8.94
N THR A 34 8.97 -18.60 8.57
CA THR A 34 8.85 -17.78 7.35
C THR A 34 8.73 -18.63 6.08
N THR A 35 9.41 -19.78 6.02
CA THR A 35 9.29 -20.75 4.91
C THR A 35 7.87 -21.33 4.81
N GLN A 36 7.23 -21.61 5.95
CA GLN A 36 5.86 -22.10 5.98
C GLN A 36 4.86 -21.00 5.64
N VAL A 37 5.04 -19.78 6.16
CA VAL A 37 4.18 -18.63 5.83
C VAL A 37 4.25 -18.30 4.34
N LYS A 38 5.46 -18.30 3.75
CA LYS A 38 5.66 -18.10 2.31
C LYS A 38 4.93 -19.11 1.43
N ALA A 39 4.62 -20.28 1.99
CA ALA A 39 3.97 -21.37 1.28
C ALA A 39 2.44 -21.30 1.33
N LEU A 40 1.86 -20.46 2.18
CA LEU A 40 0.42 -20.26 2.25
C LEU A 40 -0.11 -19.65 0.95
N SER A 41 -1.24 -20.16 0.50
CA SER A 41 -2.02 -19.58 -0.60
C SER A 41 -2.83 -18.38 -0.12
N SER A 42 -3.34 -17.57 -1.06
CA SER A 42 -4.24 -16.44 -0.75
C SER A 42 -5.49 -16.89 0.01
N SER A 43 -6.09 -18.03 -0.37
CA SER A 43 -7.27 -18.57 0.32
C SER A 43 -6.95 -19.00 1.76
N GLN A 44 -5.75 -19.52 2.02
CA GLN A 44 -5.33 -19.88 3.37
C GLN A 44 -5.04 -18.63 4.21
N ILE A 45 -4.40 -17.58 3.65
CA ILE A 45 -4.24 -16.29 4.32
C ILE A 45 -5.60 -15.66 4.66
N ALA A 46 -6.56 -15.72 3.73
CA ALA A 46 -7.93 -15.23 3.95
C ALA A 46 -8.67 -15.96 5.08
N ALA A 47 -8.26 -17.19 5.41
CA ALA A 47 -8.88 -18.02 6.44
C ALA A 47 -8.33 -17.75 7.86
N LEU A 48 -7.23 -17.00 7.98
CA LEU A 48 -6.68 -16.59 9.28
C LEU A 48 -7.59 -15.57 9.97
N GLY A 49 -7.71 -15.62 11.29
CA GLY A 49 -8.39 -14.60 12.08
C GLY A 49 -7.62 -13.27 12.10
N THR A 50 -8.28 -12.19 12.52
CA THR A 50 -7.59 -10.90 12.73
C THR A 50 -6.53 -11.01 13.83
N ASP A 51 -6.81 -11.77 14.89
CA ASP A 51 -5.86 -11.99 15.99
C ASP A 51 -4.61 -12.75 15.52
N ASP A 52 -4.77 -13.67 14.56
CA ASP A 52 -3.66 -14.38 13.93
C ASP A 52 -2.76 -13.41 13.15
N ILE A 53 -3.35 -12.54 12.33
CA ILE A 53 -2.62 -11.52 11.55
C ILE A 53 -1.95 -10.51 12.48
N ALA A 54 -2.61 -10.13 13.57
CA ALA A 54 -2.06 -9.24 14.58
C ALA A 54 -0.85 -9.84 15.31
N THR A 55 -0.79 -11.17 15.49
CA THR A 55 0.36 -11.81 16.15
C THR A 55 1.53 -12.15 15.23
N LEU A 56 1.35 -12.09 13.90
CA LEU A 56 2.46 -12.34 12.97
C LEU A 56 3.59 -11.34 13.16
N THR A 57 4.82 -11.83 13.18
CA THR A 57 6.04 -11.01 13.25
C THR A 57 6.28 -10.28 11.92
N THR A 58 7.12 -9.25 11.95
CA THR A 58 7.55 -8.54 10.73
C THR A 58 8.21 -9.48 9.72
N ASP A 59 9.02 -10.45 10.18
CA ASP A 59 9.65 -11.45 9.32
C ASP A 59 8.63 -12.37 8.66
N GLN A 60 7.59 -12.77 9.38
CA GLN A 60 6.50 -13.58 8.84
C GLN A 60 5.67 -12.79 7.82
N ILE A 61 5.33 -11.53 8.10
CA ILE A 61 4.61 -10.67 7.14
C ILE A 61 5.43 -10.44 5.87
N SER A 62 6.73 -10.13 5.99
CA SER A 62 7.65 -10.03 4.85
C SER A 62 7.76 -11.32 4.04
N ALA A 63 7.55 -12.48 4.67
CA ALA A 63 7.58 -13.77 4.00
C ALA A 63 6.31 -14.10 3.21
N VAL A 64 5.18 -13.43 3.47
CA VAL A 64 3.93 -13.63 2.72
C VAL A 64 4.16 -13.34 1.24
N SER A 65 3.88 -14.30 0.37
CA SER A 65 4.11 -14.07 -1.06
C SER A 65 3.19 -12.98 -1.63
N ALA A 66 3.63 -12.27 -2.66
CA ALA A 66 2.80 -11.29 -3.37
C ALA A 66 1.49 -11.90 -3.92
N SER A 67 1.49 -13.19 -4.28
CA SER A 67 0.25 -13.88 -4.68
C SER A 67 -0.68 -14.15 -3.50
N ALA A 68 -0.13 -14.38 -2.31
CA ALA A 68 -0.90 -14.70 -1.10
C ALA A 68 -1.47 -13.45 -0.42
N ILE A 69 -0.75 -12.31 -0.45
CA ILE A 69 -1.19 -11.07 0.22
C ILE A 69 -2.51 -10.53 -0.32
N LYS A 70 -2.85 -10.83 -1.57
CA LYS A 70 -4.17 -10.54 -2.19
C LYS A 70 -5.33 -11.22 -1.47
N GLY A 71 -5.06 -12.26 -0.67
CA GLY A 71 -6.06 -12.94 0.15
C GLY A 71 -6.49 -12.16 1.40
N LEU A 72 -5.73 -11.14 1.82
CA LEU A 72 -6.09 -10.35 3.01
C LEU A 72 -7.40 -9.60 2.77
N ASN A 73 -8.38 -9.81 3.65
CA ASN A 73 -9.60 -9.01 3.66
C ASN A 73 -9.40 -7.68 4.41
N LEU A 74 -10.38 -6.78 4.34
CA LEU A 74 -10.24 -5.44 4.94
C LEU A 74 -10.12 -5.47 6.46
N SER A 75 -10.77 -6.43 7.14
CA SER A 75 -10.66 -6.58 8.60
C SER A 75 -9.26 -7.05 9.00
N GLN A 76 -8.64 -7.95 8.23
CA GLN A 76 -7.26 -8.38 8.43
C GLN A 76 -6.25 -7.28 8.12
N LEU A 77 -6.52 -6.45 7.10
CA LEU A 77 -5.69 -5.29 6.82
C LEU A 77 -5.77 -4.27 7.95
N ALA A 78 -6.95 -4.01 8.52
CA ALA A 78 -7.15 -3.03 9.59
C ALA A 78 -6.34 -3.31 10.87
N VAL A 79 -5.90 -4.56 11.09
CA VAL A 79 -5.08 -4.94 12.26
C VAL A 79 -3.57 -4.96 11.98
N LEU A 80 -3.14 -4.64 10.76
CA LEU A 80 -1.72 -4.38 10.47
C LEU A 80 -1.35 -2.98 10.96
N ASP A 81 -0.54 -2.88 12.00
CA ASP A 81 0.00 -1.60 12.42
C ASP A 81 0.96 -0.99 11.37
N SER A 82 1.36 0.27 11.57
CA SER A 82 2.24 1.00 10.65
C SER A 82 3.57 0.29 10.43
N THR A 83 4.14 -0.35 11.45
CA THR A 83 5.43 -1.04 11.34
C THR A 83 5.35 -2.24 10.40
N LYS A 84 4.21 -2.94 10.37
CA LYS A 84 3.95 -4.03 9.42
C LYS A 84 3.68 -3.54 8.00
N ILE A 85 3.15 -2.33 7.84
CA ILE A 85 2.99 -1.70 6.52
C ILE A 85 4.35 -1.25 5.98
N GLU A 86 5.19 -0.62 6.79
CA GLU A 86 6.52 -0.12 6.39
C GLU A 86 7.44 -1.24 5.86
N ILE A 87 7.32 -2.46 6.38
CA ILE A 87 8.15 -3.61 5.98
C ILE A 87 7.63 -4.34 4.73
N LEU A 88 6.44 -4.03 4.22
CA LEU A 88 5.92 -4.70 3.03
C LEU A 88 6.88 -4.49 1.85
N SER A 89 7.20 -5.55 1.13
CA SER A 89 8.00 -5.45 -0.08
C SER A 89 7.23 -4.68 -1.17
N THR A 90 7.96 -4.10 -2.12
CA THR A 90 7.34 -3.44 -3.27
C THR A 90 6.49 -4.39 -4.09
N GLU A 91 6.86 -5.67 -4.19
CA GLU A 91 6.07 -6.70 -4.87
C GLU A 91 4.78 -7.00 -4.13
N GLN A 92 4.81 -7.02 -2.79
CA GLN A 92 3.62 -7.19 -1.96
C GLN A 92 2.66 -6.01 -2.13
N VAL A 93 3.15 -4.77 -2.07
CA VAL A 93 2.33 -3.55 -2.24
C VAL A 93 1.75 -3.46 -3.66
N ALA A 94 2.56 -3.75 -4.69
CA ALA A 94 2.08 -3.77 -6.08
C ALA A 94 1.01 -4.86 -6.32
N ALA A 95 1.00 -5.92 -5.51
CA ALA A 95 0.00 -6.97 -5.61
C ALA A 95 -1.34 -6.63 -4.94
N LEU A 96 -1.38 -5.74 -3.94
CA LEU A 96 -2.62 -5.36 -3.29
C LEU A 96 -3.61 -4.78 -4.30
N SER A 97 -4.89 -5.12 -4.17
CA SER A 97 -5.93 -4.52 -4.99
C SER A 97 -6.17 -3.06 -4.61
N ALA A 98 -6.78 -2.28 -5.51
CA ALA A 98 -7.20 -0.92 -5.20
C ALA A 98 -8.15 -0.87 -3.98
N ALA A 99 -9.06 -1.84 -3.85
CA ALA A 99 -9.96 -1.94 -2.69
C ALA A 99 -9.21 -2.20 -1.37
N GLN A 100 -8.14 -3.01 -1.40
CA GLN A 100 -7.31 -3.26 -0.22
C GLN A 100 -6.51 -2.01 0.17
N ILE A 101 -5.95 -1.28 -0.80
CA ILE A 101 -5.25 0.00 -0.56
C ILE A 101 -6.22 1.07 -0.02
N GLY A 102 -7.40 1.21 -0.61
CA GLY A 102 -8.43 2.14 -0.13
C GLY A 102 -9.07 1.73 1.20
N GLY A 103 -8.82 0.51 1.68
CA GLY A 103 -9.23 0.04 3.00
C GLY A 103 -8.22 0.37 4.12
N PHE A 104 -7.07 0.95 3.79
CA PHE A 104 -6.12 1.41 4.80
C PHE A 104 -6.70 2.58 5.59
N GLY A 105 -6.50 2.58 6.90
CA GLY A 105 -6.66 3.78 7.71
C GLY A 105 -5.52 4.77 7.45
N SER A 106 -5.70 6.04 7.80
CA SER A 106 -4.69 7.07 7.50
C SER A 106 -3.33 6.83 8.14
N SER A 107 -3.26 6.18 9.30
CA SER A 107 -1.99 5.76 9.90
C SER A 107 -1.26 4.71 9.06
N GLN A 108 -2.00 3.80 8.39
CA GLN A 108 -1.43 2.77 7.53
C GLN A 108 -1.02 3.36 6.19
N ALA A 109 -1.86 4.22 5.60
CA ALA A 109 -1.53 4.91 4.36
C ALA A 109 -0.29 5.81 4.53
N GLY A 110 -0.22 6.58 5.63
CA GLY A 110 0.95 7.40 5.97
C GLY A 110 2.21 6.62 6.35
N ALA A 111 2.08 5.32 6.62
CA ALA A 111 3.21 4.42 6.88
C ALA A 111 3.83 3.85 5.59
N LEU A 112 3.19 4.06 4.43
CA LEU A 112 3.79 3.67 3.16
C LEU A 112 5.08 4.47 2.92
N THR A 113 6.16 3.75 2.66
CA THR A 113 7.44 4.35 2.27
C THR A 113 7.38 4.85 0.82
N SER A 114 8.20 5.83 0.49
CA SER A 114 8.37 6.32 -0.88
C SER A 114 8.67 5.21 -1.90
N SER A 115 9.33 4.13 -1.50
CA SER A 115 9.55 2.97 -2.36
C SER A 115 8.30 2.16 -2.64
N GLN A 116 7.42 2.02 -1.64
CA GLN A 116 6.12 1.37 -1.80
C GLN A 116 5.16 2.27 -2.59
N VAL A 117 5.15 3.58 -2.35
CA VAL A 117 4.34 4.54 -3.12
C VAL A 117 4.70 4.53 -4.60
N ARG A 118 6.00 4.42 -4.93
CA ARG A 118 6.49 4.38 -6.32
C ARG A 118 5.91 3.23 -7.15
N VAL A 119 5.57 2.11 -6.53
CA VAL A 119 5.03 0.93 -7.22
C VAL A 119 3.51 0.88 -7.25
N LEU A 120 2.82 1.83 -6.62
CA LEU A 120 1.38 1.97 -6.75
C LEU A 120 1.01 2.34 -8.19
N ASN A 121 -0.01 1.67 -8.72
CA ASN A 121 -0.61 2.01 -10.00
C ASN A 121 -1.71 3.08 -9.84
N SER A 122 -2.26 3.55 -10.96
CA SER A 122 -3.29 4.60 -10.95
C SER A 122 -4.57 4.19 -10.23
N ALA A 123 -5.00 2.93 -10.32
CA ALA A 123 -6.19 2.47 -9.60
C ALA A 123 -5.96 2.46 -8.08
N GLN A 124 -4.77 2.07 -7.62
CA GLN A 124 -4.42 2.08 -6.20
C GLN A 124 -4.27 3.52 -5.66
N ILE A 125 -3.62 4.43 -6.41
CA ILE A 125 -3.55 5.85 -6.03
C ILE A 125 -4.94 6.47 -5.96
N GLY A 126 -5.82 6.16 -6.93
CA GLY A 126 -7.19 6.67 -6.95
C GLY A 126 -8.10 6.10 -5.86
N ALA A 127 -7.67 5.04 -5.17
CA ALA A 127 -8.41 4.47 -4.05
C ALA A 127 -8.05 5.12 -2.70
N LEU A 128 -6.94 5.85 -2.60
CA LEU A 128 -6.55 6.58 -1.40
C LEU A 128 -7.47 7.78 -1.18
N SER A 129 -7.84 8.03 0.07
CA SER A 129 -8.66 9.19 0.41
C SER A 129 -7.87 10.50 0.26
N THR A 130 -8.58 11.63 0.27
CA THR A 130 -7.93 12.95 0.31
C THR A 130 -7.10 13.15 1.57
N ALA A 131 -7.54 12.60 2.71
CA ALA A 131 -6.80 12.67 3.97
C ALA A 131 -5.50 11.87 3.90
N ASP A 132 -5.50 10.70 3.25
CA ASP A 132 -4.31 9.86 3.10
C ASP A 132 -3.26 10.56 2.23
N ILE A 133 -3.67 11.09 1.07
CA ILE A 133 -2.78 11.84 0.18
C ILE A 133 -2.26 13.12 0.84
N ALA A 134 -3.10 13.83 1.60
CA ALA A 134 -2.67 15.01 2.35
C ALA A 134 -1.63 14.66 3.44
N GLY A 135 -1.71 13.45 4.00
CA GLY A 135 -0.77 12.94 5.00
C GLY A 135 0.58 12.47 4.46
N PHE A 136 0.74 12.32 3.14
CA PHE A 136 2.00 11.88 2.52
C PHE A 136 3.12 12.92 2.71
N SER A 137 4.36 12.47 2.86
CA SER A 137 5.50 13.39 2.87
C SER A 137 5.76 13.97 1.46
N THR A 138 6.56 15.03 1.36
CA THR A 138 7.03 15.55 0.08
C THR A 138 7.81 14.51 -0.73
N ALA A 139 8.54 13.61 -0.06
CA ALA A 139 9.23 12.50 -0.70
C ALA A 139 8.27 11.45 -1.28
N ASP A 140 7.16 11.17 -0.59
CA ASP A 140 6.14 10.24 -1.07
C ASP A 140 5.40 10.82 -2.28
N ILE A 141 5.06 12.12 -2.25
CA ILE A 141 4.48 12.82 -3.41
C ILE A 141 5.43 12.78 -4.61
N ALA A 142 6.72 13.06 -4.40
CA ALA A 142 7.73 12.96 -5.46
C ALA A 142 7.93 11.52 -5.97
N ALA A 143 7.59 10.51 -5.17
CA ALA A 143 7.70 9.11 -5.54
C ALA A 143 6.53 8.58 -6.38
N ILE A 144 5.36 9.25 -6.40
CA ILE A 144 4.22 8.83 -7.22
C ILE A 144 4.64 8.76 -8.69
N SER A 145 4.57 7.59 -9.30
CA SER A 145 4.98 7.44 -10.70
C SER A 145 4.09 8.27 -11.64
N THR A 146 4.64 8.73 -12.76
CA THR A 146 3.86 9.48 -13.77
C THR A 146 2.67 8.68 -14.31
N ALA A 147 2.80 7.35 -14.40
CA ALA A 147 1.70 6.46 -14.77
C ALA A 147 0.57 6.43 -13.72
N ALA A 148 0.91 6.56 -12.44
CA ALA A 148 -0.04 6.51 -11.35
C ALA A 148 -0.81 7.85 -11.16
N LEU A 149 -0.23 8.98 -11.58
CA LEU A 149 -0.88 10.30 -11.53
C LEU A 149 -2.25 10.32 -12.21
N ALA A 150 -2.49 9.48 -13.22
CA ALA A 150 -3.78 9.40 -13.89
C ALA A 150 -4.94 9.02 -12.95
N GLY A 151 -4.64 8.39 -11.82
CA GLY A 151 -5.58 8.01 -10.77
C GLY A 151 -5.83 9.08 -9.70
N LEU A 152 -4.97 10.11 -9.62
CA LEU A 152 -5.13 11.18 -8.63
C LEU A 152 -6.37 12.01 -8.99
N SER A 153 -7.34 12.13 -8.08
CA SER A 153 -8.52 12.94 -8.34
C SER A 153 -8.19 14.44 -8.25
N THR A 154 -9.03 15.29 -8.84
CA THR A 154 -8.92 16.75 -8.66
C THR A 154 -9.08 17.16 -7.20
N ALA A 155 -9.87 16.42 -6.41
CA ALA A 155 -10.00 16.63 -4.98
C ALA A 155 -8.70 16.30 -4.23
N ASN A 156 -7.98 15.24 -4.61
CA ASN A 156 -6.67 14.94 -4.02
C ASN A 156 -5.64 16.04 -4.36
N VAL A 157 -5.66 16.56 -5.59
CA VAL A 157 -4.77 17.68 -5.98
C VAL A 157 -5.07 18.93 -5.17
N ALA A 158 -6.35 19.28 -4.98
CA ALA A 158 -6.76 20.47 -4.28
C ALA A 158 -6.38 20.48 -2.77
N VAL A 159 -6.16 19.32 -2.16
CA VAL A 159 -5.76 19.20 -0.74
C VAL A 159 -4.25 19.12 -0.51
N LEU A 160 -3.42 19.11 -1.56
CA LEU A 160 -1.96 19.15 -1.38
C LEU A 160 -1.54 20.44 -0.66
N SER A 161 -0.59 20.34 0.25
CA SER A 161 0.10 21.53 0.78
C SER A 161 0.97 22.19 -0.30
N SER A 162 1.36 23.44 -0.06
CA SER A 162 2.34 24.15 -0.92
C SER A 162 3.65 23.40 -1.05
N ASP A 163 4.15 22.79 0.04
CA ASP A 163 5.39 22.02 0.04
C ASP A 163 5.26 20.76 -0.81
N GLN A 164 4.13 20.05 -0.73
CA GLN A 164 3.84 18.89 -1.57
C GLN A 164 3.70 19.28 -3.05
N ALA A 165 3.06 20.41 -3.37
CA ALA A 165 2.97 20.92 -4.73
C ALA A 165 4.36 21.28 -5.30
N ALA A 166 5.20 21.94 -4.50
CA ALA A 166 6.59 22.26 -4.86
C ALA A 166 7.47 21.00 -5.01
N ALA A 167 7.14 19.92 -4.30
CA ALA A 167 7.86 18.65 -4.37
C ALA A 167 7.56 17.80 -5.62
N LEU A 168 6.49 18.11 -6.37
CA LEU A 168 6.22 17.43 -7.64
C LEU A 168 7.42 17.59 -8.58
N THR A 169 7.92 16.50 -9.12
CA THR A 169 8.98 16.54 -10.13
C THR A 169 8.48 17.20 -11.42
N THR A 170 9.39 17.74 -12.21
CA THR A 170 9.07 18.34 -13.51
C THR A 170 8.39 17.34 -14.46
N ALA A 171 8.76 16.06 -14.39
CA ALA A 171 8.13 14.97 -15.13
C ALA A 171 6.70 14.68 -14.66
N GLN A 172 6.44 14.75 -13.36
CA GLN A 172 5.09 14.61 -12.80
C GLN A 172 4.19 15.77 -13.25
N VAL A 173 4.67 17.02 -13.13
CA VAL A 173 3.92 18.21 -13.58
C VAL A 173 3.57 18.13 -15.07
N ALA A 174 4.52 17.72 -15.91
CA ALA A 174 4.28 17.52 -17.34
C ALA A 174 3.24 16.42 -17.63
N ALA A 175 3.14 15.39 -16.78
CA ALA A 175 2.23 14.26 -16.94
C ALA A 175 0.83 14.49 -16.35
N LEU A 176 0.62 15.55 -15.55
CA LEU A 176 -0.70 15.88 -15.01
C LEU A 176 -1.68 16.23 -16.13
N LYS A 177 -2.92 15.74 -15.98
CA LYS A 177 -4.04 16.10 -16.85
C LYS A 177 -4.39 17.56 -16.67
N THR A 178 -4.95 18.17 -17.71
CA THR A 178 -5.44 19.56 -17.67
C THR A 178 -6.40 19.77 -16.51
N THR A 179 -7.34 18.86 -16.29
CA THR A 179 -8.29 18.93 -15.16
C THR A 179 -7.63 18.89 -13.79
N GLN A 180 -6.52 18.17 -13.63
CA GLN A 180 -5.76 18.11 -12.38
C GLN A 180 -5.00 19.42 -12.15
N LEU A 181 -4.38 19.99 -13.19
CA LEU A 181 -3.71 21.30 -13.09
C LEU A 181 -4.70 22.42 -12.75
N HIS A 182 -5.89 22.40 -13.34
CA HIS A 182 -6.95 23.38 -13.01
C HIS A 182 -7.51 23.21 -11.58
N ALA A 183 -7.26 22.07 -10.93
CA ALA A 183 -7.65 21.85 -9.54
C ALA A 183 -6.64 22.41 -8.53
N LEU A 184 -5.46 22.86 -8.99
CA LEU A 184 -4.51 23.56 -8.14
C LEU A 184 -5.12 24.90 -7.66
N THR A 185 -5.03 25.13 -6.36
CA THR A 185 -5.36 26.40 -5.72
C THR A 185 -4.30 27.46 -6.04
N SER A 186 -4.65 28.74 -5.88
CA SER A 186 -3.71 29.85 -6.08
C SER A 186 -2.45 29.73 -5.21
N THR A 187 -2.59 29.21 -3.99
CA THR A 187 -1.47 29.02 -3.05
C THR A 187 -0.52 27.91 -3.51
N GLN A 188 -1.05 26.83 -4.09
CA GLN A 188 -0.23 25.76 -4.67
C GLN A 188 0.45 26.22 -5.96
N VAL A 189 -0.27 26.94 -6.83
CA VAL A 189 0.31 27.52 -8.05
C VAL A 189 1.47 28.46 -7.71
N GLY A 190 1.31 29.30 -6.69
CA GLY A 190 2.38 30.19 -6.20
C GLY A 190 3.58 29.46 -5.58
N ALA A 191 3.43 28.19 -5.19
CA ALA A 191 4.50 27.36 -4.65
C ALA A 191 5.27 26.58 -5.74
N LEU A 192 4.75 26.52 -6.96
CA LEU A 192 5.44 25.87 -8.06
C LEU A 192 6.76 26.59 -8.38
N THR A 193 7.81 25.81 -8.57
CA THR A 193 9.12 26.26 -9.02
C THR A 193 9.09 26.67 -10.49
N THR A 194 10.03 27.53 -10.89
CA THR A 194 10.20 27.93 -12.29
C THR A 194 10.46 26.75 -13.22
N ALA A 195 11.19 25.72 -12.74
CA ALA A 195 11.43 24.50 -13.49
C ALA A 195 10.14 23.70 -13.74
N GLN A 196 9.26 23.59 -12.75
CA GLN A 196 7.95 22.95 -12.91
C GLN A 196 7.06 23.72 -13.89
N VAL A 197 6.98 25.05 -13.78
CA VAL A 197 6.16 25.87 -14.68
C VAL A 197 6.67 25.77 -16.13
N SER A 198 7.98 25.67 -16.33
CA SER A 198 8.57 25.55 -17.67
C SER A 198 8.25 24.25 -18.42
N THR A 199 7.74 23.22 -17.74
CA THR A 199 7.34 21.96 -18.41
C THR A 199 5.89 21.94 -18.88
N LEU A 200 5.09 22.96 -18.54
CA LEU A 200 3.71 23.08 -18.99
C LEU A 200 3.66 23.34 -20.51
N ASN A 201 2.73 22.67 -21.19
CA ASN A 201 2.49 22.86 -22.62
C ASN A 201 1.19 23.64 -22.90
N ALA A 202 0.99 24.08 -24.14
CA ALA A 202 -0.15 24.92 -24.52
C ALA A 202 -1.55 24.33 -24.26
N THR A 203 -1.69 23.02 -24.06
CA THR A 203 -2.97 22.40 -23.68
C THR A 203 -3.23 22.47 -22.16
N GLN A 204 -2.18 22.70 -21.38
CA GLN A 204 -2.19 22.72 -19.92
C GLN A 204 -2.34 24.13 -19.32
N VAL A 205 -2.17 25.19 -20.13
CA VAL A 205 -2.29 26.62 -19.74
C VAL A 205 -3.45 27.32 -20.44
#